data_AF-A0A2D6ASJ9-F1
#
_entry.id   AF-A0A2D6ASJ9-F1
#
_cell.length_a   1.000
_cell.length_b   1.000
_cell.length_c   1.000
_cell.angle_alpha   90.00
_cell.angle_beta   90.00
_cell.angle_gamma   90.00
#
_symmetry.space_group_name_H-M   'P 1'
#
loop_
_entity.id
_entity.type
_entity.pdbx_description
1 polymer ?
#
loop_
_entity_poly.entity_id
_entity_poly.type
_entity_poly.pdbx_seq_one_letter_code
_entity_poly.pdbx_strand_id
1 'polypeptide(L)'
;MKVTPTKKALESLKAFLPNDELIGTIIELCDLHPVGKSWRKWTDHLGNFLHVYSSKKAVSFSQNPLGNEGIITDVYFKAPPSKLAQISSWAFISFGKDQTNAFNTLYVWFLGRDKRLRFCSFHNGTWLKNEPPLISGIDTLRPVLKNLGVKGYRQADILHIKGPVAMNITRSWATQWPPNFTVHEQDLIGEMNLCNQALAEVVKGLI
;
A
#
# COMPACT_ATOMS: atom_id res chain seq x y z
N MET A 1 3.15 6.20 -32.06
CA MET A 1 3.35 5.23 -30.96
C MET A 1 2.11 4.35 -30.84
N LYS A 2 2.24 3.02 -30.83
CA LYS A 2 1.09 2.13 -30.59
C LYS A 2 0.70 2.22 -29.11
N VAL A 3 -0.55 2.56 -28.82
CA VAL A 3 -1.10 2.55 -27.45
C VAL A 3 -1.18 1.09 -26.99
N THR A 4 -0.59 0.77 -25.84
CA THR A 4 -0.67 -0.58 -25.28
C THR A 4 -2.12 -0.89 -24.87
N PRO A 5 -2.57 -2.15 -24.94
CA PRO A 5 -3.92 -2.54 -24.51
C PRO A 5 -4.25 -2.06 -23.08
N THR A 6 -3.27 -2.10 -22.18
CA THR A 6 -3.36 -1.59 -20.80
C THR A 6 -3.67 -0.09 -20.75
N LYS A 7 -2.98 0.72 -21.57
CA LYS A 7 -3.21 2.17 -21.59
C LYS A 7 -4.62 2.50 -22.09
N LYS A 8 -5.09 1.84 -23.16
CA LYS A 8 -6.45 2.01 -23.68
C LYS A 8 -7.53 1.59 -22.67
N ALA A 9 -7.29 0.51 -21.92
CA ALA A 9 -8.19 0.06 -20.87
C ALA A 9 -8.26 1.09 -19.73
N LEU A 10 -7.13 1.66 -19.33
CA LEU A 10 -7.06 2.68 -18.29
C LEU A 10 -7.74 4.00 -18.73
N GLU A 11 -7.55 4.42 -19.97
CA GLU A 11 -8.24 5.59 -20.55
C GLU A 11 -9.77 5.40 -20.54
N SER A 12 -10.24 4.21 -20.95
CA SER A 12 -11.67 3.85 -20.87
C SER A 12 -12.20 3.91 -19.45
N LEU A 13 -11.42 3.45 -18.47
CA LEU A 13 -11.80 3.48 -17.07
C LEU A 13 -11.88 4.91 -16.51
N LYS A 14 -10.86 5.74 -16.78
CA LYS A 14 -10.84 7.15 -16.36
C LYS A 14 -12.01 7.93 -16.96
N ALA A 15 -12.35 7.68 -18.22
CA ALA A 15 -13.54 8.27 -18.85
C ALA A 15 -14.86 7.82 -18.20
N PHE A 16 -14.93 6.58 -17.71
CA PHE A 16 -16.12 6.04 -17.05
C PHE A 16 -16.29 6.53 -15.60
N LEU A 17 -15.17 6.76 -14.90
CA LEU A 17 -15.10 7.24 -13.51
C LEU A 17 -14.44 8.64 -13.42
N PRO A 18 -15.02 9.69 -14.05
CA PRO A 18 -14.37 11.00 -14.12
C PRO A 18 -14.17 11.67 -12.75
N ASN A 19 -14.91 11.24 -11.73
CA ASN A 19 -14.88 11.81 -10.38
C ASN A 19 -14.10 10.96 -9.36
N ASP A 20 -13.48 9.85 -9.79
CA ASP A 20 -12.73 8.94 -8.90
C ASP A 20 -11.34 8.66 -9.48
N GLU A 21 -10.53 9.72 -9.56
CA GLU A 21 -9.17 9.68 -10.11
C GLU A 21 -8.26 8.69 -9.35
N LEU A 22 -8.55 8.47 -8.06
CA LEU A 22 -7.78 7.56 -7.21
C LEU A 22 -7.81 6.12 -7.72
N ILE A 23 -8.87 5.66 -8.38
CA ILE A 23 -8.90 4.30 -8.96
C ILE A 23 -7.85 4.15 -10.05
N GLY A 24 -7.67 5.18 -10.89
CA GLY A 24 -6.62 5.19 -11.90
C GLY A 24 -5.23 5.14 -11.27
N THR A 25 -5.01 5.93 -10.22
CA THR A 25 -3.75 5.93 -9.47
C THR A 25 -3.50 4.60 -8.76
N ILE A 26 -4.51 3.95 -8.18
CA ILE A 26 -4.39 2.61 -7.58
C ILE A 26 -3.91 1.61 -8.62
N ILE A 27 -4.51 1.61 -9.82
CA ILE A 27 -4.12 0.71 -10.91
C ILE A 27 -2.67 0.92 -11.30
N GLU A 28 -2.24 2.18 -11.48
CA GLU A 28 -0.88 2.52 -11.87
C GLU A 28 0.14 2.14 -10.78
N LEU A 29 -0.11 2.54 -9.53
CA LEU A 29 0.84 2.33 -8.44
C LEU A 29 0.91 0.88 -7.96
N CYS A 30 -0.20 0.12 -8.02
CA CYS A 30 -0.22 -1.30 -7.63
C CYS A 30 0.14 -2.24 -8.80
N ASP A 31 0.54 -1.69 -9.94
CA ASP A 31 0.87 -2.43 -11.17
C ASP A 31 -0.24 -3.42 -11.59
N LEU A 32 -1.50 -2.97 -11.57
CA LEU A 32 -2.63 -3.83 -11.93
C LEU A 32 -2.74 -3.97 -13.45
N HIS A 33 -3.19 -5.14 -13.89
CA HIS A 33 -3.36 -5.46 -15.31
C HIS A 33 -4.82 -5.83 -15.63
N PRO A 34 -5.34 -5.46 -16.81
CA PRO A 34 -6.70 -5.80 -17.19
C PRO A 34 -6.87 -7.32 -17.33
N VAL A 35 -7.98 -7.85 -16.83
CA VAL A 35 -8.31 -9.28 -16.95
C VAL A 35 -8.91 -9.53 -18.35
N GLY A 36 -8.15 -10.22 -19.21
CA GLY A 36 -8.54 -10.50 -20.58
C GLY A 36 -8.71 -9.22 -21.40
N LYS A 37 -9.89 -9.03 -22.01
CA LYS A 37 -10.24 -7.81 -22.75
C LYS A 37 -11.04 -6.79 -21.92
N SER A 38 -11.20 -7.03 -20.62
CA SER A 38 -12.01 -6.16 -19.75
C SER A 38 -11.20 -4.93 -19.31
N TRP A 39 -11.80 -3.75 -19.45
CA TRP A 39 -11.29 -2.52 -18.85
C TRP A 39 -11.88 -2.23 -17.47
N ARG A 40 -12.87 -3.03 -17.03
CA ARG A 40 -13.55 -2.90 -15.73
C ARG A 40 -12.98 -3.81 -14.65
N LYS A 41 -12.22 -4.84 -15.02
CA LYS A 41 -11.64 -5.81 -14.10
C LYS A 41 -10.13 -5.81 -14.24
N TRP A 42 -9.44 -5.58 -13.14
CA TRP A 42 -7.99 -5.43 -13.06
C TRP A 42 -7.46 -6.38 -11.99
N THR A 43 -6.33 -7.04 -12.22
CA THR A 43 -5.73 -8.00 -11.29
C THR A 43 -4.28 -7.67 -11.03
N ASP A 44 -3.79 -8.00 -9.83
CA ASP A 44 -2.36 -8.11 -9.58
C ASP A 44 -1.84 -9.52 -9.96
N HIS A 45 -0.56 -9.75 -9.71
CA HIS A 45 0.13 -11.01 -10.00
C HIS A 45 -0.25 -12.17 -9.05
N LEU A 46 -0.96 -11.92 -7.94
CA LEU A 46 -1.48 -12.95 -7.03
C LEU A 46 -3.00 -13.17 -7.19
N GLY A 47 -3.61 -12.56 -8.20
CA GLY A 47 -5.04 -12.75 -8.48
C GLY A 47 -5.98 -11.89 -7.64
N ASN A 48 -5.48 -10.99 -6.78
CA ASN A 48 -6.36 -10.00 -6.17
C ASN A 48 -6.85 -9.08 -7.26
N PHE A 49 -8.14 -8.75 -7.27
CA PHE A 49 -8.72 -7.98 -8.36
C PHE A 49 -9.59 -6.82 -7.90
N LEU A 50 -9.52 -5.76 -8.68
CA LEU A 50 -10.37 -4.59 -8.64
C LEU A 50 -11.42 -4.72 -9.74
N HIS A 51 -12.70 -4.60 -9.37
CA HIS A 51 -13.82 -4.64 -10.30
C HIS A 51 -14.66 -3.36 -10.17
N VAL A 52 -14.92 -2.71 -11.30
CA VAL A 52 -15.81 -1.56 -11.42
C VAL A 52 -17.12 -1.98 -12.06
N TYR A 53 -18.20 -1.90 -11.28
CA TYR A 53 -19.55 -2.24 -11.72
C TYR A 53 -20.14 -1.14 -12.62
N SER A 54 -21.22 -1.47 -13.34
CA SER A 54 -21.97 -0.51 -14.15
C SER A 54 -22.51 0.68 -13.34
N SER A 55 -22.77 0.48 -12.05
CA SER A 55 -23.17 1.52 -11.10
C SER A 55 -22.04 2.48 -10.71
N LYS A 56 -20.86 2.37 -11.33
CA LYS A 56 -19.64 3.13 -11.01
C LYS A 56 -19.06 2.83 -9.62
N LYS A 57 -19.56 1.79 -8.94
CA LYS A 57 -18.96 1.28 -7.70
C LYS A 57 -17.73 0.46 -8.03
N ALA A 58 -16.58 0.82 -7.46
CA ALA A 58 -15.37 -0.01 -7.44
C ALA A 58 -15.36 -0.90 -6.20
N VAL A 59 -14.91 -2.15 -6.34
CA VAL A 59 -14.73 -3.12 -5.24
C VAL A 59 -13.45 -3.90 -5.47
N SER A 60 -12.68 -4.16 -4.41
CA SER A 60 -11.54 -5.07 -4.43
C SER A 60 -11.88 -6.40 -3.78
N PHE A 61 -11.33 -7.47 -4.34
CA PHE A 61 -11.46 -8.82 -3.84
C PHE A 61 -10.07 -9.42 -3.68
N SER A 62 -9.82 -9.99 -2.52
CA SER A 62 -8.65 -10.83 -2.29
C SER A 62 -8.95 -12.25 -2.73
N GLN A 63 -8.12 -12.82 -3.60
CA GLN A 63 -8.24 -14.22 -3.99
C GLN A 63 -7.23 -15.07 -3.20
N ASN A 64 -7.60 -16.33 -2.93
CA ASN A 64 -6.78 -17.27 -2.17
C ASN A 64 -5.43 -17.50 -2.91
N PRO A 65 -4.25 -17.42 -2.24
CA PRO A 65 -2.90 -17.56 -2.82
C PRO A 65 -2.62 -18.84 -3.63
N LEU A 66 -3.54 -19.80 -3.63
CA LEU A 66 -3.45 -21.05 -4.40
C LEU A 66 -3.91 -20.90 -5.86
N GLY A 67 -4.36 -19.72 -6.27
CA GLY A 67 -4.59 -19.39 -7.68
C GLY A 67 -3.25 -19.19 -8.38
N ASN A 68 -3.06 -19.84 -9.54
CA ASN A 68 -1.84 -19.78 -10.36
C ASN A 68 -1.15 -18.41 -10.31
N GLU A 69 0.10 -18.36 -9.82
CA GLU A 69 0.92 -17.15 -9.82
C GLU A 69 0.93 -16.57 -11.24
N GLY A 70 0.51 -15.31 -11.37
CA GLY A 70 0.62 -14.57 -12.61
C GLY A 70 2.07 -14.21 -12.91
N ILE A 71 2.29 -13.53 -14.04
CA ILE A 71 3.62 -12.98 -14.35
C ILE A 71 3.94 -11.89 -13.32
N ILE A 72 4.97 -12.13 -12.50
CA ILE A 72 5.48 -11.16 -11.54
C ILE A 72 6.43 -10.22 -12.26
N THR A 73 6.09 -8.93 -12.26
CA THR A 73 6.85 -7.84 -12.89
C THR A 73 7.63 -7.00 -11.88
N ASP A 74 7.25 -7.05 -10.59
CA ASP A 74 7.95 -6.33 -9.53
C ASP A 74 9.23 -7.07 -9.13
N VAL A 75 10.38 -6.50 -9.48
CA VAL A 75 11.71 -7.03 -9.14
C VAL A 75 11.96 -7.09 -7.62
N TYR A 76 11.14 -6.41 -6.82
CA TYR A 76 11.18 -6.44 -5.36
C TYR A 76 10.06 -7.28 -4.74
N PHE A 77 9.39 -8.12 -5.52
CA PHE A 77 8.42 -9.08 -4.97
C PHE A 77 9.08 -9.97 -3.91
N LYS A 78 8.39 -10.21 -2.79
CA LYS A 78 8.91 -10.93 -1.61
C LYS A 78 10.20 -10.34 -1.00
N ALA A 79 10.61 -9.13 -1.38
CA ALA A 79 11.77 -8.46 -0.78
C ALA A 79 11.50 -8.14 0.71
N PRO A 80 12.55 -8.10 1.55
CA PRO A 80 12.40 -7.70 2.94
C PRO A 80 12.12 -6.20 3.05
N PRO A 81 11.46 -5.74 4.15
CA PRO A 81 11.14 -4.34 4.37
C PRO A 81 12.35 -3.40 4.33
N SER A 82 13.52 -3.84 4.82
CA SER A 82 14.76 -3.06 4.76
C SER A 82 15.15 -2.71 3.32
N LYS A 83 15.02 -3.67 2.40
CA LYS A 83 15.30 -3.43 0.98
C LYS A 83 14.30 -2.46 0.35
N LEU A 84 13.02 -2.59 0.70
CA LEU A 84 11.99 -1.66 0.24
C LEU A 84 12.22 -0.24 0.76
N ALA A 85 12.61 -0.09 2.02
CA ALA A 85 12.91 1.19 2.63
C ALA A 85 14.04 1.93 1.87
N GLN A 86 15.10 1.24 1.45
CA GLN A 86 16.22 1.85 0.70
C GLN A 86 15.80 2.49 -0.63
N ILE A 87 14.86 1.85 -1.34
CA ILE A 87 14.43 2.26 -2.69
C ILE A 87 13.22 3.19 -2.67
N SER A 88 12.69 3.46 -1.49
CA SER A 88 11.47 4.25 -1.32
C SER A 88 11.74 5.74 -1.20
N SER A 89 10.71 6.50 -1.54
CA SER A 89 10.69 7.97 -1.44
C SER A 89 9.64 8.47 -0.45
N TRP A 90 8.70 7.61 -0.06
CA TRP A 90 7.61 7.94 0.85
C TRP A 90 7.09 6.66 1.50
N ALA A 91 6.53 6.79 2.71
CA ALA A 91 5.90 5.71 3.43
C ALA A 91 4.58 6.17 4.07
N PHE A 92 3.59 5.29 4.03
CA PHE A 92 2.43 5.34 4.90
C PHE A 92 2.56 4.26 5.96
N ILE A 93 2.35 4.60 7.22
CA ILE A 93 2.59 3.72 8.36
C ILE A 93 1.31 3.67 9.17
N SER A 94 0.79 2.49 9.49
CA SER A 94 -0.42 2.33 10.31
C SER A 94 -0.22 1.30 11.41
N PHE A 95 -0.70 1.63 12.61
CA PHE A 95 -0.56 0.79 13.78
C PHE A 95 -1.93 0.26 14.19
N GLY A 96 -2.06 -1.05 14.16
CA GLY A 96 -3.24 -1.76 14.64
C GLY A 96 -3.02 -2.35 16.03
N LYS A 97 -4.12 -2.47 16.78
CA LYS A 97 -4.19 -3.30 17.98
C LYS A 97 -5.21 -4.40 17.75
N ASP A 98 -4.78 -5.63 17.93
CA ASP A 98 -5.69 -6.76 18.01
C ASP A 98 -6.46 -6.65 19.35
N GLN A 99 -7.78 -6.87 19.31
CA GLN A 99 -8.61 -6.83 20.52
C GLN A 99 -8.23 -7.95 21.51
N THR A 100 -7.63 -9.02 21.02
CA THR A 100 -7.31 -10.23 21.80
C THR A 100 -5.86 -10.29 22.26
N ASN A 101 -4.98 -9.51 21.63
CA ASN A 101 -3.54 -9.60 21.84
C ASN A 101 -2.94 -8.21 22.00
N ALA A 102 -2.08 -8.05 23.02
CA ALA A 102 -1.28 -6.85 23.23
C ALA A 102 -0.23 -6.61 22.12
N PHE A 103 -0.19 -7.43 21.07
CA PHE A 103 0.76 -7.30 19.98
C PHE A 103 0.38 -6.15 19.06
N ASN A 104 1.27 -5.17 18.98
CA ASN A 104 1.18 -4.05 18.04
C ASN A 104 1.42 -4.58 16.63
N THR A 105 0.39 -4.55 15.79
CA THR A 105 0.52 -4.82 14.36
C THR A 105 0.95 -3.54 13.66
N LEU A 106 1.94 -3.62 12.78
CA LEU A 106 2.36 -2.50 11.93
C LEU A 106 2.10 -2.83 10.47
N TYR A 107 1.56 -1.86 9.74
CA TYR A 107 1.39 -1.91 8.30
C TYR A 107 2.16 -0.76 7.67
N VAL A 108 2.91 -1.05 6.61
CA VAL A 108 3.70 -0.06 5.90
C VAL A 108 3.46 -0.16 4.41
N TRP A 109 3.02 0.95 3.81
CA TRP A 109 2.95 1.11 2.36
C TRP A 109 4.11 1.99 1.91
N PHE A 110 5.06 1.38 1.22
CA PHE A 110 6.21 2.05 0.66
C PHE A 110 5.92 2.49 -0.78
N LEU A 111 6.15 3.77 -1.09
CA LEU A 111 6.18 4.24 -2.47
C LEU A 111 7.63 4.30 -2.96
N GLY A 112 7.97 3.36 -3.84
CA GLY A 112 9.26 3.29 -4.51
C GLY A 112 9.53 4.52 -5.37
N ARG A 113 10.81 4.84 -5.59
CA ARG A 113 11.21 5.86 -6.58
C ARG A 113 10.78 5.50 -8.01
N ASP A 114 10.56 4.22 -8.25
CA ASP A 114 9.99 3.64 -9.47
C ASP A 114 8.47 3.78 -9.59
N LYS A 115 7.83 4.53 -8.67
CA LYS A 115 6.39 4.79 -8.64
C LYS A 115 5.55 3.53 -8.46
N ARG A 116 6.09 2.52 -7.78
CA ARG A 116 5.33 1.33 -7.36
C ARG A 116 5.06 1.37 -5.86
N LEU A 117 3.80 1.14 -5.50
CA LEU A 117 3.38 0.96 -4.12
C LEU A 117 3.64 -0.49 -3.70
N ARG A 118 4.20 -0.67 -2.51
CA ARG A 118 4.55 -1.97 -1.95
C ARG A 118 4.07 -2.04 -0.52
N PHE A 119 3.68 -3.23 -0.07
CA PHE A 119 3.03 -3.40 1.22
C PHE A 119 3.78 -4.44 2.04
N CYS A 120 4.10 -4.08 3.28
CA CYS A 120 4.65 -4.98 4.27
C CYS A 120 3.87 -4.82 5.56
N SER A 121 3.86 -5.88 6.36
CA SER A 121 3.31 -5.84 7.69
C SER A 121 4.22 -6.52 8.69
N PHE A 122 4.10 -6.13 9.95
CA PHE A 122 4.78 -6.73 11.08
C PHE A 122 3.73 -7.24 12.05
N HIS A 123 3.82 -8.53 12.35
CA HIS A 123 2.91 -9.22 13.26
C HIS A 123 3.73 -10.12 14.18
N ASN A 124 3.43 -10.09 15.48
CA ASN A 124 4.01 -11.01 16.47
C ASN A 124 5.54 -11.11 16.39
N GLY A 125 6.23 -9.96 16.31
CA GLY A 125 7.70 -9.93 16.27
C GLY A 125 8.31 -10.24 14.90
N THR A 126 7.49 -10.51 13.87
CA THR A 126 7.97 -10.96 12.56
C THR A 126 7.47 -10.05 11.44
N TRP A 127 8.39 -9.66 10.55
CA TRP A 127 8.04 -8.99 9.31
C TRP A 127 7.55 -10.00 8.27
N LEU A 128 6.37 -9.74 7.72
CA LEU A 128 5.93 -10.33 6.47
C LEU A 128 6.61 -9.61 5.31
N LYS A 129 6.94 -10.39 4.27
CA LYS A 129 7.61 -9.91 3.06
C LYS A 129 6.67 -9.03 2.22
N ASN A 130 7.21 -8.38 1.19
CA ASN A 130 6.42 -7.59 0.24
C ASN A 130 5.23 -8.39 -0.33
N GLU A 131 4.02 -7.97 0.02
CA GLU A 131 2.74 -8.47 -0.48
C GLU A 131 2.10 -7.45 -1.44
N PRO A 132 1.18 -7.86 -2.33
CA PRO A 132 0.49 -6.92 -3.20
C PRO A 132 -0.35 -5.92 -2.39
N PRO A 133 -0.22 -4.60 -2.62
CA PRO A 133 -0.96 -3.61 -1.84
C PRO A 133 -2.49 -3.77 -1.90
N LEU A 134 -3.01 -4.35 -2.99
CA LEU A 134 -4.45 -4.57 -3.19
C LEU A 134 -5.06 -5.52 -2.14
N ILE A 135 -4.25 -6.33 -1.44
CA ILE A 135 -4.71 -7.17 -0.32
C ILE A 135 -5.34 -6.35 0.81
N SER A 136 -4.90 -5.11 1.00
CA SER A 136 -5.46 -4.17 1.98
C SER A 136 -6.81 -3.57 1.56
N GLY A 137 -7.22 -3.81 0.32
CA GLY A 137 -8.47 -3.33 -0.26
C GLY A 137 -8.46 -1.84 -0.67
N ILE A 138 -9.28 -1.50 -1.66
CA ILE A 138 -9.31 -0.14 -2.24
C ILE A 138 -9.76 0.93 -1.23
N ASP A 139 -10.59 0.56 -0.26
CA ASP A 139 -11.05 1.48 0.77
C ASP A 139 -9.93 1.89 1.72
N THR A 140 -8.93 1.03 1.94
CA THR A 140 -7.70 1.34 2.68
C THR A 140 -6.72 2.10 1.80
N LEU A 141 -6.59 1.72 0.53
CA LEU A 141 -5.66 2.38 -0.38
C LEU A 141 -6.06 3.83 -0.67
N ARG A 142 -7.35 4.17 -0.77
CA ARG A 142 -7.78 5.57 -1.00
C ARG A 142 -7.21 6.56 0.02
N PRO A 143 -7.36 6.39 1.35
CA PRO A 143 -6.76 7.29 2.33
C PRO A 143 -5.23 7.24 2.35
N VAL A 144 -4.60 6.10 2.06
CA VAL A 144 -3.13 6.03 1.85
C VAL A 144 -2.74 6.98 0.72
N LEU A 145 -3.40 6.89 -0.43
CA LEU A 145 -3.07 7.68 -1.63
C LEU A 145 -3.40 9.16 -1.49
N LYS A 146 -4.43 9.53 -0.73
CA LYS A 146 -4.76 10.93 -0.42
C LYS A 146 -3.63 11.66 0.33
N ASN A 147 -2.74 10.93 0.97
CA ASN A 147 -1.61 11.48 1.72
C ASN A 147 -0.27 11.39 0.97
N LEU A 148 -0.28 11.01 -0.32
CA LEU A 148 0.92 11.05 -1.15
C LEU A 148 1.51 12.46 -1.22
N GLY A 149 2.83 12.55 -1.26
CA GLY A 149 3.55 13.81 -1.44
C GLY A 149 3.68 14.66 -0.17
N VAL A 150 3.16 14.20 0.97
CA VAL A 150 3.47 14.77 2.28
C VAL A 150 4.99 14.68 2.51
N LYS A 151 5.63 15.83 2.78
CA LYS A 151 7.09 15.94 2.95
C LYS A 151 7.58 15.71 4.39
N GLY A 152 6.75 16.00 5.39
CA GLY A 152 7.05 15.80 6.81
C GLY A 152 6.19 14.72 7.45
N TYR A 153 6.16 14.64 8.78
CA TYR A 153 5.24 13.74 9.47
C TYR A 153 3.83 14.33 9.50
N ARG A 154 2.88 13.62 8.89
CA ARG A 154 1.45 13.96 8.97
C ARG A 154 0.66 12.78 9.48
N GLN A 155 -0.04 12.95 10.60
CA GLN A 155 -1.03 11.98 11.04
C GLN A 155 -2.19 11.91 10.03
N ALA A 156 -2.63 10.69 9.73
CA ALA A 156 -3.72 10.42 8.80
C ALA A 156 -4.82 9.61 9.49
N ASP A 157 -6.06 9.95 9.19
CA ASP A 157 -7.22 9.27 9.77
C ASP A 157 -7.57 8.02 8.95
N ILE A 158 -6.89 6.91 9.25
CA ILE A 158 -7.36 5.58 8.86
C ILE A 158 -7.87 4.90 10.11
N LEU A 159 -9.16 4.58 10.12
CA LEU A 159 -9.81 3.96 11.28
C LEU A 159 -9.84 2.43 11.17
N HIS A 160 -9.77 1.88 9.96
CA HIS A 160 -9.88 0.45 9.73
C HIS A 160 -9.23 0.02 8.41
N ILE A 161 -8.42 -1.02 8.46
CA ILE A 161 -7.99 -1.75 7.26
C ILE A 161 -9.05 -2.80 6.98
N LYS A 162 -9.48 -2.93 5.72
CA LYS A 162 -10.41 -3.98 5.28
C LYS A 162 -9.67 -5.12 4.58
N GLY A 163 -10.38 -6.23 4.33
CA GLY A 163 -9.87 -7.38 3.57
C GLY A 163 -9.33 -8.49 4.47
N PRO A 164 -8.50 -9.42 3.95
CA PRO A 164 -7.91 -10.51 4.73
C PRO A 164 -7.03 -10.06 5.89
N VAL A 165 -6.46 -8.86 5.76
CA VAL A 165 -5.60 -8.23 6.77
C VAL A 165 -6.39 -7.23 7.63
N ALA A 166 -7.71 -7.43 7.78
CA ALA A 166 -8.57 -6.48 8.47
C ALA A 166 -8.14 -6.26 9.92
N MET A 167 -8.07 -4.99 10.31
CA MET A 167 -7.57 -4.59 11.62
C MET A 167 -8.09 -3.20 11.99
N ASN A 168 -8.40 -3.01 13.27
CA ASN A 168 -8.66 -1.69 13.81
C ASN A 168 -7.36 -0.91 13.92
N ILE A 169 -7.32 0.24 13.28
CA ILE A 169 -6.14 1.09 13.27
C ILE A 169 -6.29 2.12 14.38
N THR A 170 -5.29 2.13 15.25
CA THR A 170 -5.20 3.09 16.33
C THR A 170 -4.71 4.43 15.80
N ARG A 171 -3.70 4.41 14.92
CA ARG A 171 -3.06 5.60 14.36
C ARG A 171 -2.38 5.30 13.03
N SER A 172 -2.30 6.32 12.18
CA SER A 172 -1.55 6.26 10.93
C SER A 172 -0.79 7.55 10.66
N TRP A 173 0.30 7.45 9.90
CA TRP A 173 1.13 8.56 9.48
C TRP A 173 1.55 8.42 8.02
N ALA A 174 1.66 9.55 7.34
CA ALA A 174 2.30 9.68 6.05
C ALA A 174 3.58 10.50 6.23
N THR A 175 4.66 10.08 5.59
CA THR A 175 5.93 10.81 5.64
C THR A 175 6.79 10.56 4.42
N GLN A 176 7.63 11.54 4.07
CA GLN A 176 8.72 11.32 3.14
C GLN A 176 9.67 10.26 3.70
N TRP A 177 10.25 9.45 2.81
CA TRP A 177 11.12 8.37 3.20
C TRP A 177 12.50 8.47 2.53
N PRO A 178 13.62 8.33 3.28
CA PRO A 178 13.68 8.20 4.74
C PRO A 178 13.15 9.47 5.43
N PRO A 179 12.64 9.36 6.66
CA PRO A 179 12.11 10.49 7.38
C PRO A 179 13.22 11.49 7.69
N ASN A 180 12.94 12.77 7.47
CA ASN A 180 13.86 13.85 7.81
C ASN A 180 13.45 14.43 9.16
N PHE A 181 14.09 13.97 10.24
CA PHE A 181 13.84 14.47 11.59
C PHE A 181 14.48 15.86 11.74
N THR A 182 13.71 16.92 11.56
CA THR A 182 14.14 18.24 12.02
C THR A 182 13.89 18.37 13.52
N VAL A 183 14.82 19.03 14.23
CA VAL A 183 14.98 19.09 15.70
C VAL A 183 13.72 19.54 16.49
N HIS A 184 12.68 20.03 15.84
CA HIS A 184 11.43 20.48 16.48
C HIS A 184 10.36 19.39 16.68
N GLU A 185 10.60 18.14 16.28
CA GLU A 185 9.65 17.03 16.47
C GLU A 185 9.90 16.23 17.77
N GLN A 186 10.65 16.78 18.73
CA GLN A 186 11.01 16.08 19.97
C GLN A 186 9.81 15.73 20.86
N ASP A 187 8.69 16.45 20.75
CA ASP A 187 7.46 16.15 21.49
C ASP A 187 6.70 14.93 20.96
N LEU A 188 7.01 14.46 19.75
CA LEU A 188 6.46 13.21 19.20
C LEU A 188 7.28 11.97 19.61
N ILE A 189 8.45 12.15 20.26
CA ILE A 189 9.42 11.08 20.54
C ILE A 189 8.87 10.00 21.47
N GLY A 190 8.03 10.34 22.44
CA GLY A 190 7.50 9.37 23.41
C GLY A 190 6.72 8.23 22.75
N GLU A 191 5.87 8.57 21.78
CA GLU A 191 5.01 7.62 21.06
C GLU A 191 5.66 7.14 19.75
N MET A 192 6.54 7.95 19.17
CA MET A 192 7.42 7.51 18.11
C MET A 192 8.44 6.49 18.60
N ASN A 193 8.67 6.24 19.89
CA ASN A 193 9.66 5.23 20.28
C ASN A 193 9.36 3.81 19.78
N LEU A 194 8.10 3.40 19.67
CA LEU A 194 7.72 2.11 19.05
C LEU A 194 7.82 2.17 17.52
N CYS A 195 7.44 3.32 16.92
CA CYS A 195 7.57 3.56 15.49
C CYS A 195 9.04 3.61 15.10
N ASN A 196 9.83 4.48 15.71
CA ASN A 196 11.27 4.56 15.66
C ASN A 196 11.96 3.28 16.07
N GLN A 197 11.44 2.42 16.95
CA GLN A 197 12.06 1.09 17.17
C GLN A 197 11.79 0.16 15.99
N ALA A 198 10.55 0.03 15.52
CA ALA A 198 10.23 -0.80 14.36
C ALA A 198 10.88 -0.27 13.06
N LEU A 199 10.87 1.04 12.86
CA LEU A 199 11.54 1.75 11.78
C LEU A 199 13.06 1.70 11.98
N ALA A 200 13.59 1.82 13.19
CA ALA A 200 15.02 1.63 13.45
C ALA A 200 15.41 0.16 13.27
N GLU A 201 14.57 -0.83 13.46
CA GLU A 201 14.88 -2.21 13.10
C GLU A 201 14.90 -2.41 11.58
N VAL A 202 13.93 -1.81 10.87
CA VAL A 202 13.94 -1.75 9.39
C VAL A 202 15.19 -1.03 8.88
N VAL A 203 15.64 0.03 9.58
CA VAL A 203 16.83 0.82 9.23
C VAL A 203 18.14 0.21 9.75
N LYS A 204 18.15 -0.52 10.88
CA LYS A 204 19.34 -1.18 11.46
C LYS A 204 19.72 -2.45 10.70
N GLY A 205 18.78 -3.08 9.99
CA GLY A 205 19.10 -4.08 8.97
C GLY A 205 19.80 -3.52 7.72
N LEU A 206 20.30 -2.28 7.78
CA LEU A 206 21.05 -1.57 6.72
C LEU A 206 22.52 -1.31 7.09
N ILE A 207 23.06 -1.94 8.14
CA ILE A 207 24.50 -1.93 8.48
C ILE A 207 25.02 -3.37 8.42
#